data_AF-A0A435XCJ7-F1
#
_entry.id   AF-A0A435XCJ7-F1
#
_cell.length_a   1.000
_cell.length_b   1.000
_cell.length_c   1.000
_cell.angle_alpha   90.00
_cell.angle_beta   90.00
_cell.angle_gamma   90.00
#
_symmetry.space_group_name_H-M   'P 1'
#
loop_
_entity.id
_entity.type
_entity.pdbx_description
1 polymer ?
#
loop_
_entity_poly.entity_id
_entity_poly.type
_entity_poly.pdbx_seq_one_letter_code
_entity_poly.pdbx_strand_id
1 'polypeptide(L)'
;MPARNKTLSRRAALKCGLATSFVATFGGVGFLRGAAAAAPIEIRLGSDSPADDTHSRGMVQFGNELTKRSDGRIQVTFFPDAQLGGNEIMINSVKVGALDGVMSNLGVLSAAVPQIEVLELPFLFDDTPHAVRALNGALGDSLKPDIEKGFNCRVVGWGTDGTRLMWNKVRPIRKPEDLAGLKMRVQASRTHQDTYAALGALPTVVPFSELYAALQTGVVDGADVGVVDLLSLKFYQVTKYVSFTKHVSILDAMLISN
;
A
#
# COMPACT_ATOMS: atom_id res chain seq x y z
N MET A 1 57.64 10.56 40.41
CA MET A 1 56.61 11.11 41.32
C MET A 1 55.34 11.32 40.51
N PRO A 2 54.14 10.84 40.90
CA PRO A 2 53.80 9.57 41.55
C PRO A 2 52.63 8.81 40.84
N ALA A 3 52.49 7.52 41.16
CA ALA A 3 51.26 6.79 41.53
C ALA A 3 50.07 6.69 40.52
N ARG A 4 49.31 5.59 40.40
CA ARG A 4 49.24 4.30 41.09
C ARG A 4 48.31 3.39 40.27
N ASN A 5 48.73 2.15 40.03
CA ASN A 5 47.83 1.03 39.71
C ASN A 5 46.81 0.82 40.84
N LYS A 6 45.58 0.38 40.52
CA LYS A 6 44.99 -0.92 40.94
C LYS A 6 43.47 -1.01 40.67
N THR A 7 43.14 -1.85 39.70
CA THR A 7 42.17 -2.98 39.73
C THR A 7 40.78 -2.85 40.36
N LEU A 8 39.79 -3.23 39.54
CA LEU A 8 38.40 -3.63 39.82
C LEU A 8 38.20 -4.49 41.08
N SER A 9 37.04 -4.35 41.75
CA SER A 9 36.43 -5.49 42.44
C SER A 9 34.92 -5.35 42.66
N ARG A 10 34.21 -6.40 42.26
CA ARG A 10 32.88 -6.81 42.69
C ARG A 10 32.85 -6.95 44.22
N ARG A 11 32.22 -6.04 44.96
CA ARG A 11 31.70 -6.21 46.35
C ARG A 11 31.14 -4.88 46.88
N ALA A 12 29.88 -4.62 46.57
CA ALA A 12 29.03 -3.72 47.38
C ALA A 12 27.60 -4.28 47.45
N ALA A 13 27.50 -5.61 47.52
CA ALA A 13 26.31 -6.30 47.99
C ALA A 13 26.50 -6.62 49.49
N LEU A 14 25.40 -6.50 50.24
CA LEU A 14 25.20 -6.83 51.65
C LEU A 14 25.77 -5.85 52.71
N LYS A 15 24.86 -5.01 53.23
CA LYS A 15 24.70 -4.82 54.68
C LYS A 15 23.24 -5.12 55.06
N CYS A 16 23.02 -6.30 55.62
CA CYS A 16 21.86 -6.64 56.46
C CYS A 16 22.16 -6.26 57.92
N GLY A 17 21.12 -5.95 58.68
CA GLY A 17 21.15 -5.75 60.14
C GLY A 17 19.98 -4.85 60.58
N LEU A 18 18.72 -5.32 60.55
CA LEU A 18 17.98 -5.95 61.68
C LEU A 18 17.91 -5.11 62.96
N ALA A 19 16.73 -4.53 63.23
CA ALA A 19 16.16 -4.36 64.57
C ALA A 19 14.61 -4.32 64.51
N THR A 20 14.02 -5.45 64.86
CA THR A 20 12.67 -5.79 65.38
C THR A 20 12.12 -4.79 66.42
N SER A 21 10.82 -4.60 66.74
CA SER A 21 9.50 -5.12 66.34
C SER A 21 8.43 -4.31 67.13
N PHE A 22 7.24 -4.04 66.59
CA PHE A 22 5.97 -4.06 67.35
C PHE A 22 4.77 -4.29 66.41
N VAL A 23 3.74 -4.93 66.97
CA VAL A 23 2.81 -5.88 66.34
C VAL A 23 1.47 -5.26 65.85
N ALA A 24 0.93 -5.90 64.80
CA ALA A 24 -0.47 -6.03 64.38
C ALA A 24 -1.27 -4.81 63.89
N THR A 25 -1.63 -4.84 62.60
CA THR A 25 -3.04 -4.99 62.19
C THR A 25 -3.08 -5.75 60.85
N PHE A 26 -3.75 -6.90 60.85
CA PHE A 26 -4.14 -7.64 59.67
C PHE A 26 -5.17 -6.79 58.90
N GLY A 27 -4.74 -6.13 57.83
CA GLY A 27 -5.61 -5.44 56.89
C GLY A 27 -5.04 -5.67 55.50
N GLY A 28 -5.70 -6.52 54.72
CA GLY A 28 -5.21 -7.00 53.43
C GLY A 28 -4.86 -5.85 52.48
N VAL A 29 -3.57 -5.56 52.35
CA VAL A 29 -3.06 -4.81 51.20
C VAL A 29 -3.07 -5.79 50.04
N GLY A 30 -4.24 -5.89 49.40
CA GLY A 30 -4.33 -6.47 48.07
C GLY A 30 -3.38 -5.69 47.18
N PHE A 31 -2.22 -6.28 46.90
CA PHE A 31 -1.46 -5.94 45.71
C PHE A 31 -2.39 -6.25 44.54
N LEU A 32 -3.18 -5.26 44.13
CA LEU A 32 -3.74 -5.19 42.80
C LEU A 32 -2.52 -5.21 41.87
N ARG A 33 -2.11 -6.42 41.45
CA ARG A 33 -1.39 -6.61 40.21
C ARG A 33 -2.33 -6.07 39.13
N GLY A 34 -2.26 -4.76 38.91
CA GLY A 34 -2.77 -4.17 37.68
C GLY A 34 -2.13 -4.97 36.57
N ALA A 35 -2.95 -5.68 35.79
CA ALA A 35 -2.47 -6.34 34.59
C ALA A 35 -1.76 -5.25 33.79
N ALA A 36 -0.44 -5.37 33.64
CA ALA A 36 0.28 -4.52 32.71
C ALA A 36 -0.33 -4.80 31.34
N ALA A 37 -1.15 -3.87 30.86
CA ALA A 37 -1.67 -3.95 29.51
C ALA A 37 -0.45 -4.03 28.58
N ALA A 38 -0.37 -5.10 27.79
CA ALA A 38 0.70 -5.25 26.81
C ALA A 38 0.73 -4.00 25.92
N ALA A 39 1.93 -3.52 25.59
CA ALA A 39 2.08 -2.40 24.67
C ALA A 39 1.33 -2.71 23.36
N PRO A 40 0.60 -1.74 22.78
CA PRO A 40 -0.10 -1.95 21.52
C PRO A 40 0.86 -2.40 20.41
N ILE A 41 0.35 -3.26 19.53
CA ILE A 41 1.00 -3.63 18.28
C ILE A 41 0.76 -2.48 17.31
N GLU A 42 1.81 -1.76 16.94
CA GLU A 42 1.75 -0.71 15.93
C GLU A 42 1.90 -1.30 14.53
N ILE A 43 0.95 -1.02 13.65
CA ILE A 43 0.98 -1.40 12.23
C ILE A 43 1.05 -0.12 11.39
N ARG A 44 2.09 0.01 10.56
CA ARG A 44 2.26 1.12 9.62
C ARG A 44 1.76 0.71 8.24
N LEU A 45 0.77 1.44 7.72
CA LEU A 45 0.21 1.22 6.39
C LEU A 45 0.55 2.38 5.45
N GLY A 46 1.09 2.05 4.27
CA GLY A 46 1.46 3.05 3.25
C GLY A 46 0.54 3.06 2.03
N SER A 47 0.41 4.22 1.40
CA SER A 47 -0.32 4.45 0.14
C SER A 47 0.37 5.55 -0.67
N ASP A 48 0.49 5.38 -1.99
CA ASP A 48 0.96 6.43 -2.91
C ASP A 48 -0.17 7.34 -3.42
N SER A 49 -1.38 7.05 -2.97
CA SER A 49 -2.62 7.76 -3.25
C SER A 49 -2.88 8.91 -2.26
N PRO A 50 -3.58 9.99 -2.67
CA PRO A 50 -3.93 11.10 -1.78
C PRO A 50 -4.72 10.69 -0.55
N ALA A 51 -4.52 11.38 0.57
CA ALA A 51 -5.18 11.05 1.84
C ALA A 51 -6.72 11.04 1.78
N ASP A 52 -7.33 11.84 0.90
CA ASP A 52 -8.78 12.04 0.78
C ASP A 52 -9.44 11.19 -0.31
N ASP A 53 -8.67 10.39 -1.06
CA ASP A 53 -9.20 9.55 -2.13
C ASP A 53 -9.92 8.29 -1.62
N THR A 54 -10.55 7.54 -2.54
CA THR A 54 -11.31 6.34 -2.18
C THR A 54 -10.45 5.24 -1.58
N HIS A 55 -9.26 5.07 -2.13
CA HIS A 55 -8.26 4.09 -1.71
C HIS A 55 -7.81 4.33 -0.26
N SER A 56 -7.31 5.53 0.03
CA SER A 56 -6.84 5.95 1.35
C SER A 56 -7.96 5.91 2.40
N ARG A 57 -9.17 6.33 2.04
CA ARG A 57 -10.33 6.21 2.94
C ARG A 57 -10.65 4.76 3.31
N GLY A 58 -10.50 3.83 2.35
CA GLY A 58 -10.62 2.40 2.61
C GLY A 58 -9.58 1.89 3.60
N MET A 59 -8.33 2.32 3.46
CA MET A 59 -7.23 1.96 4.37
C MET A 59 -7.42 2.52 5.78
N VAL A 60 -7.87 3.77 5.91
CA VAL A 60 -8.20 4.36 7.21
C VAL A 60 -9.33 3.59 7.88
N GLN A 61 -10.37 3.23 7.13
CA GLN A 61 -11.48 2.43 7.66
C GLN A 61 -11.01 1.02 8.11
N PHE A 62 -10.14 0.38 7.34
CA PHE A 62 -9.52 -0.88 7.71
C PHE A 62 -8.74 -0.76 9.03
N GLY A 63 -7.92 0.28 9.17
CA GLY A 63 -7.17 0.53 10.40
C GLY A 63 -8.07 0.77 11.61
N ASN A 64 -9.12 1.59 11.46
CA ASN A 64 -10.10 1.84 12.52
C ASN A 64 -10.82 0.55 12.95
N GLU A 65 -11.19 -0.31 12.00
CA GLU A 65 -11.82 -1.60 12.30
C GLU A 65 -10.86 -2.56 13.01
N LEU A 66 -9.56 -2.56 12.65
CA LEU A 66 -8.54 -3.34 13.37
C LEU A 66 -8.39 -2.87 14.81
N THR A 67 -8.25 -1.56 15.04
CA THR A 67 -8.15 -0.99 16.39
C THR A 67 -9.38 -1.33 17.22
N LYS A 68 -10.57 -1.16 16.66
CA LYS A 68 -11.84 -1.46 17.34
C LYS A 68 -11.99 -2.94 17.67
N ARG A 69 -11.76 -3.84 16.70
CA ARG A 69 -11.96 -5.29 16.88
C ARG A 69 -10.88 -5.95 17.71
N SER A 70 -9.74 -5.28 17.89
CA SER A 70 -8.65 -5.74 18.75
C SER A 70 -8.72 -5.20 20.17
N ASP A 71 -9.77 -4.43 20.52
CA ASP A 71 -9.89 -3.71 21.79
C ASP A 71 -8.67 -2.80 22.06
N GLY A 72 -8.18 -2.14 21.00
CA GLY A 72 -7.03 -1.23 21.05
C GLY A 72 -5.66 -1.92 21.12
N ARG A 73 -5.60 -3.26 21.09
CA ARG A 73 -4.33 -4.01 21.06
C ARG A 73 -3.55 -3.81 19.76
N ILE A 74 -4.23 -3.49 18.67
CA ILE A 74 -3.62 -3.11 17.40
C ILE A 74 -3.90 -1.63 17.19
N GLN A 75 -2.86 -0.86 16.89
CA GLN A 75 -2.95 0.55 16.50
C GLN A 75 -2.40 0.69 15.09
N VAL A 76 -3.10 1.44 14.24
CA VAL A 76 -2.74 1.59 12.85
C VAL A 76 -2.35 3.03 12.58
N THR A 77 -1.12 3.21 12.10
CA THR A 77 -0.64 4.50 11.59
C THR A 77 -0.65 4.47 10.07
N PHE A 78 -1.35 5.43 9.46
CA PHE A 78 -1.51 5.51 8.02
C PHE A 78 -0.64 6.61 7.41
N PHE A 79 0.06 6.29 6.31
CA PHE A 79 0.99 7.15 5.58
C PHE A 79 0.52 7.28 4.10
N PRO A 80 -0.33 8.28 3.79
CA PRO A 80 -0.78 8.56 2.42
C PRO A 80 0.26 9.37 1.62
N ASP A 81 -0.14 9.83 0.43
CA ASP A 81 0.58 10.82 -0.38
C ASP A 81 2.01 10.40 -0.76
N ALA A 82 2.25 9.09 -0.86
CA ALA A 82 3.58 8.52 -1.11
C ALA A 82 4.65 8.95 -0.09
N GLN A 83 4.26 9.25 1.15
CA GLN A 83 5.19 9.65 2.23
C GLN A 83 6.30 8.62 2.48
N LEU A 84 6.04 7.35 2.19
CA LEU A 84 6.98 6.23 2.31
C LEU A 84 7.55 5.76 0.94
N GLY A 85 7.33 6.54 -0.12
CA GLY A 85 7.68 6.21 -1.50
C GLY A 85 6.48 5.75 -2.35
N GLY A 86 6.72 5.55 -3.64
CA GLY A 86 5.74 5.00 -4.58
C GLY A 86 5.41 3.53 -4.31
N ASN A 87 4.38 3.02 -4.99
CA ASN A 87 3.89 1.64 -4.80
C ASN A 87 5.02 0.59 -4.85
N GLU A 88 5.91 0.68 -5.84
CA GLU A 88 7.04 -0.24 -6.03
C GLU A 88 8.01 -0.29 -4.84
N ILE A 89 8.28 0.87 -4.22
CA ILE A 89 9.17 0.98 -3.05
C ILE A 89 8.47 0.39 -1.82
N MET A 90 7.20 0.71 -1.63
CA MET A 90 6.44 0.24 -0.47
C MET A 90 6.22 -1.27 -0.49
N ILE A 91 5.89 -1.87 -1.65
CA ILE A 91 5.75 -3.33 -1.77
C ILE A 91 7.06 -4.04 -1.41
N ASN A 92 8.20 -3.54 -1.89
CA ASN A 92 9.50 -4.11 -1.55
C ASN A 92 9.83 -3.92 -0.06
N SER A 93 9.37 -2.82 0.56
CA SER A 93 9.51 -2.58 1.99
C SER A 93 8.68 -3.56 2.82
N VAL A 94 7.47 -3.92 2.37
CA VAL A 94 6.66 -4.99 2.97
C VAL A 94 7.38 -6.34 2.85
N LYS A 95 7.94 -6.65 1.69
CA LYS A 95 8.64 -7.92 1.45
C LYS A 95 9.79 -8.20 2.41
N VAL A 96 10.49 -7.15 2.84
CA VAL A 96 11.63 -7.24 3.78
C VAL A 96 11.24 -6.94 5.23
N GLY A 97 9.95 -6.70 5.52
CA GLY A 97 9.44 -6.38 6.86
C GLY A 97 9.80 -4.96 7.36
N ALA A 98 10.21 -4.06 6.46
CA ALA A 98 10.51 -2.67 6.80
C ALA A 98 9.23 -1.81 6.90
N LEU A 99 8.15 -2.21 6.22
CA LEU A 99 6.81 -1.64 6.29
C LEU A 99 5.81 -2.75 6.64
N ASP A 100 4.83 -2.47 7.50
CA ASP A 100 3.92 -3.51 8.00
C ASP A 100 2.81 -3.83 6.99
N GLY A 101 2.40 -2.85 6.18
CA GLY A 101 1.48 -3.11 5.08
C GLY A 101 1.35 -2.01 4.04
N VAL A 102 0.80 -2.38 2.89
CA VAL A 102 0.54 -1.49 1.75
C VAL A 102 -0.69 -1.98 1.02
N MET A 103 -1.53 -1.08 0.54
CA MET A 103 -2.52 -1.43 -0.48
C MET A 103 -1.94 -1.10 -1.86
N SER A 104 -1.96 -2.10 -2.74
CA SER A 104 -1.16 -2.08 -3.96
C SER A 104 -1.96 -2.56 -5.15
N ASN A 105 -1.73 -1.89 -6.29
CA ASN A 105 -2.36 -2.24 -7.55
C ASN A 105 -1.81 -3.57 -8.11
N LEU A 106 -2.71 -4.45 -8.54
CA LEU A 106 -2.33 -5.78 -9.05
C LEU A 106 -1.44 -5.72 -10.28
N GLY A 107 -1.59 -4.70 -11.13
CA GLY A 107 -0.72 -4.53 -12.30
C GLY A 107 0.67 -3.99 -11.98
N VAL A 108 0.91 -3.48 -10.76
CA VAL A 108 2.28 -3.22 -10.26
C VAL A 108 2.87 -4.52 -9.70
N LEU A 109 2.06 -5.30 -8.98
CA LEU A 109 2.48 -6.60 -8.43
C LEU A 109 2.82 -7.61 -9.53
N SER A 110 2.14 -7.54 -10.68
CA SER A 110 2.30 -8.48 -11.79
C SER A 110 3.71 -8.47 -12.39
N ALA A 111 4.45 -7.36 -12.26
CA ALA A 111 5.85 -7.25 -12.65
C ALA A 111 6.75 -8.32 -12.00
N ALA A 112 6.46 -8.69 -10.74
CA ALA A 112 7.18 -9.73 -10.00
C ALA A 112 6.38 -11.04 -9.86
N VAL A 113 5.07 -11.01 -10.13
CA VAL A 113 4.17 -12.17 -10.07
C VAL A 113 3.43 -12.30 -11.41
N PRO A 114 4.06 -12.83 -12.47
CA PRO A 114 3.47 -12.87 -13.81
C PRO A 114 2.12 -13.63 -13.89
N GLN A 115 1.82 -14.48 -12.92
CA GLN A 115 0.57 -15.24 -12.84
C GLN A 115 -0.67 -14.34 -12.73
N ILE A 116 -0.54 -13.15 -12.15
CA ILE A 116 -1.67 -12.21 -12.01
C ILE A 116 -1.75 -11.21 -13.17
N GLU A 117 -0.81 -11.23 -14.11
CA GLU A 117 -0.78 -10.34 -15.28
C GLU A 117 -2.02 -10.50 -16.18
N VAL A 118 -2.67 -11.67 -16.13
CA VAL A 118 -3.93 -11.93 -16.84
C VAL A 118 -5.03 -10.97 -16.42
N LEU A 119 -5.02 -10.46 -15.18
CA LEU A 119 -6.02 -9.51 -14.68
C LEU A 119 -5.94 -8.14 -15.33
N GLU A 120 -4.80 -7.82 -15.94
CA GLU A 120 -4.56 -6.56 -16.64
C GLU A 120 -5.00 -6.59 -18.11
N LEU A 121 -5.58 -7.71 -18.57
CA LEU A 121 -6.10 -7.81 -19.93
C LEU A 121 -7.25 -6.81 -20.16
N PRO A 122 -7.23 -6.09 -21.31
CA PRO A 122 -8.32 -5.21 -21.65
C PRO A 122 -9.66 -5.95 -21.76
N PHE A 123 -10.71 -5.37 -21.18
CA PHE A 123 -12.09 -5.82 -21.21
C PHE A 123 -12.32 -7.21 -20.59
N LEU A 124 -11.45 -7.64 -19.67
CA LEU A 124 -11.60 -8.93 -18.97
C LEU A 124 -12.89 -9.02 -18.15
N PHE A 125 -13.28 -7.92 -17.49
CA PHE A 125 -14.48 -7.86 -16.67
C PHE A 125 -15.52 -6.93 -17.30
N ASP A 126 -16.79 -7.33 -17.26
CA ASP A 126 -17.90 -6.55 -17.83
C ASP A 126 -18.13 -5.24 -17.05
N ASP A 127 -17.97 -5.29 -15.73
CA ASP A 127 -18.16 -4.16 -14.83
C ASP A 127 -17.43 -4.36 -13.49
N THR A 128 -17.39 -3.30 -12.67
CA THR A 128 -16.78 -3.34 -11.34
C THR A 128 -17.42 -4.40 -10.42
N PRO A 129 -18.76 -4.56 -10.35
CA PRO A 129 -19.37 -5.67 -9.60
C PRO A 129 -18.90 -7.07 -10.03
N HIS A 130 -18.71 -7.33 -11.32
CA HIS A 130 -18.16 -8.58 -11.82
C HIS A 130 -16.73 -8.78 -11.30
N ALA A 131 -15.87 -7.78 -11.47
CA ALA A 131 -14.48 -7.85 -11.00
C ALA A 131 -14.39 -8.10 -9.48
N VAL A 132 -15.22 -7.41 -8.68
CA VAL A 132 -15.30 -7.59 -7.22
C VAL A 132 -15.77 -8.98 -6.84
N ARG A 133 -16.79 -9.53 -7.52
CA ARG A 133 -17.26 -10.91 -7.26
C ARG A 133 -16.20 -11.94 -7.63
N ALA A 134 -15.46 -11.72 -8.70
CA ALA A 134 -14.40 -12.63 -9.13
C ALA A 134 -13.25 -12.67 -8.11
N LEU A 135 -12.73 -11.50 -7.69
CA LEU A 135 -11.65 -11.44 -6.70
C LEU A 135 -12.07 -11.95 -5.31
N ASN A 136 -13.31 -11.70 -4.89
CA ASN A 136 -13.81 -12.24 -3.62
C ASN A 136 -14.23 -13.72 -3.69
N GLY A 137 -14.08 -14.36 -4.86
CA GLY A 137 -14.37 -15.77 -5.07
C GLY A 137 -13.14 -16.60 -5.36
N ALA A 138 -13.36 -17.72 -6.05
CA ALA A 138 -12.33 -18.72 -6.35
C ALA A 138 -11.13 -18.15 -7.12
N LEU A 139 -11.34 -17.15 -7.98
CA LEU A 139 -10.24 -16.50 -8.71
C LEU A 139 -9.27 -15.85 -7.73
N GLY A 140 -9.71 -14.93 -6.88
CA GLY A 140 -8.80 -14.30 -5.92
C GLY A 140 -8.14 -15.33 -5.00
N ASP A 141 -8.87 -16.31 -4.48
CA ASP A 141 -8.29 -17.37 -3.63
C ASP A 141 -7.21 -18.18 -4.34
N SER A 142 -7.33 -18.40 -5.64
CA SER A 142 -6.29 -19.05 -6.44
C SER A 142 -5.04 -18.18 -6.67
N LEU A 143 -5.17 -16.85 -6.63
CA LEU A 143 -4.08 -15.91 -6.92
C LEU A 143 -3.31 -15.49 -5.66
N LYS A 144 -3.95 -15.51 -4.47
CA LYS A 144 -3.29 -15.15 -3.20
C LYS A 144 -1.96 -15.88 -3.00
N PRO A 145 -1.85 -17.22 -3.18
CA PRO A 145 -0.61 -17.94 -2.88
C PRO A 145 0.58 -17.45 -3.72
N ASP A 146 0.36 -17.08 -4.98
CA ASP A 146 1.42 -16.57 -5.85
C ASP A 146 1.90 -15.18 -5.39
N ILE A 147 0.96 -14.30 -5.00
CA ILE A 147 1.27 -12.97 -4.45
C ILE A 147 2.02 -13.10 -3.11
N GLU A 148 1.46 -13.88 -2.18
CA GLU A 148 2.02 -14.09 -0.83
C GLU A 148 3.44 -14.67 -0.91
N LYS A 149 3.68 -15.62 -1.83
CA LYS A 149 5.01 -16.19 -2.07
C LYS A 149 5.95 -15.20 -2.73
N GLY A 150 5.51 -14.46 -3.75
CA GLY A 150 6.37 -13.53 -4.51
C GLY A 150 6.88 -12.36 -3.66
N PHE A 151 6.06 -11.92 -2.71
CA PHE A 151 6.32 -10.76 -1.88
C PHE A 151 6.54 -11.07 -0.40
N ASN A 152 6.60 -12.33 0.03
CA ASN A 152 6.77 -12.69 1.43
C ASN A 152 5.80 -11.93 2.36
N CYS A 153 4.51 -11.98 2.01
CA CYS A 153 3.45 -11.22 2.67
C CYS A 153 2.17 -12.04 2.80
N ARG A 154 1.15 -11.45 3.42
CA ARG A 154 -0.23 -11.96 3.47
C ARG A 154 -1.15 -11.03 2.69
N VAL A 155 -2.02 -11.60 1.85
CA VAL A 155 -3.10 -10.86 1.20
C VAL A 155 -4.34 -10.92 2.09
N VAL A 156 -4.69 -9.80 2.71
CA VAL A 156 -5.77 -9.74 3.72
C VAL A 156 -7.08 -9.17 3.19
N GLY A 157 -7.08 -8.65 1.96
CA GLY A 157 -8.28 -8.12 1.32
C GLY A 157 -8.01 -7.65 -0.10
N TRP A 158 -9.09 -7.49 -0.85
CA TRP A 158 -9.08 -6.94 -2.21
C TRP A 158 -9.78 -5.59 -2.25
N GLY A 159 -9.31 -4.71 -3.13
CA GLY A 159 -9.86 -3.39 -3.39
C GLY A 159 -10.09 -3.17 -4.88
N THR A 160 -10.80 -2.09 -5.19
CA THR A 160 -10.94 -1.59 -6.57
C THR A 160 -11.22 -0.10 -6.56
N ASP A 161 -10.58 0.63 -7.47
CA ASP A 161 -10.90 2.02 -7.82
C ASP A 161 -11.69 2.14 -9.13
N GLY A 162 -12.37 1.05 -9.53
CA GLY A 162 -13.25 1.00 -10.68
C GLY A 162 -12.53 0.62 -11.96
N THR A 163 -12.52 1.51 -12.95
CA THR A 163 -11.99 1.23 -14.29
C THR A 163 -11.11 2.36 -14.80
N ARG A 164 -10.10 2.00 -15.59
CA ARG A 164 -9.20 2.94 -16.25
C ARG A 164 -9.90 3.69 -17.38
N LEU A 165 -9.64 4.99 -17.44
CA LEU A 165 -10.05 5.89 -18.53
C LEU A 165 -8.79 6.46 -19.16
N MET A 166 -8.77 6.57 -20.49
CA MET A 166 -7.65 7.18 -21.20
C MET A 166 -7.79 8.70 -21.18
N TRP A 167 -6.72 9.40 -20.86
CA TRP A 167 -6.70 10.86 -20.89
C TRP A 167 -5.37 11.40 -21.39
N ASN A 168 -5.39 12.56 -22.05
CA ASN A 168 -4.20 13.18 -22.63
C ASN A 168 -4.36 14.70 -22.87
N LYS A 169 -3.27 15.38 -23.19
CA LYS A 169 -3.26 16.83 -23.48
C LYS A 169 -3.30 17.22 -24.97
N VAL A 170 -3.13 16.25 -25.87
CA VAL A 170 -2.90 16.48 -27.30
C VAL A 170 -4.21 16.52 -28.10
N ARG A 171 -5.05 15.48 -28.02
CA ARG A 171 -6.26 15.35 -28.85
C ARG A 171 -7.32 14.41 -28.24
N PRO A 172 -8.60 14.51 -28.65
CA PRO A 172 -9.61 13.52 -28.32
C PRO A 172 -9.24 12.13 -28.86
N ILE A 173 -9.56 11.07 -28.09
CA ILE A 173 -9.47 9.67 -28.53
C ILE A 173 -10.90 9.15 -28.68
N ARG A 174 -11.38 9.00 -29.91
CA ARG A 174 -12.75 8.51 -30.22
C ARG A 174 -12.75 7.10 -30.76
N LYS A 175 -11.63 6.67 -31.32
CA LYS A 175 -11.40 5.34 -31.88
C LYS A 175 -9.95 4.90 -31.63
N PRO A 176 -9.63 3.61 -31.68
CA PRO A 176 -8.29 3.08 -31.42
C PRO A 176 -7.17 3.80 -32.18
N GLU A 177 -7.38 4.13 -33.46
CA GLU A 177 -6.35 4.74 -34.31
C GLU A 177 -5.93 6.14 -33.83
N ASP A 178 -6.76 6.81 -33.04
CA ASP A 178 -6.44 8.12 -32.49
C ASP A 178 -5.30 8.06 -31.45
N LEU A 179 -4.95 6.86 -30.95
CA LEU A 179 -3.80 6.64 -30.05
C LEU A 179 -2.45 6.70 -30.77
N ALA A 180 -2.42 6.57 -32.10
CA ALA A 180 -1.19 6.45 -32.87
C ALA A 180 -0.17 7.57 -32.57
N GLY A 181 1.00 7.21 -32.08
CA GLY A 181 2.10 8.14 -31.76
C GLY A 181 1.89 9.00 -30.51
N LEU A 182 0.83 8.80 -29.71
CA LEU A 182 0.73 9.44 -28.38
C LEU A 182 1.74 8.81 -27.42
N LYS A 183 2.49 9.63 -26.68
CA LYS A 183 3.32 9.17 -25.58
C LYS A 183 2.45 8.90 -24.36
N MET A 184 2.10 7.65 -24.12
CA MET A 184 1.19 7.27 -23.04
C MET A 184 1.98 6.71 -21.87
N ARG A 185 1.79 7.27 -20.67
CA ARG A 185 2.28 6.61 -19.47
C ARG A 185 1.48 5.34 -19.23
N VAL A 186 2.19 4.27 -18.89
CA VAL A 186 1.62 3.02 -18.38
C VAL A 186 2.24 2.67 -17.03
N GLN A 187 1.54 1.86 -16.24
CA GLN A 187 2.13 1.23 -15.06
C GLN A 187 3.10 0.12 -15.44
N ALA A 188 3.81 -0.45 -14.46
CA ALA A 188 4.79 -1.52 -14.65
C ALA A 188 4.15 -2.89 -14.97
N SER A 189 3.16 -2.93 -15.86
CA SER A 189 2.53 -4.15 -16.40
C SER A 189 3.01 -4.37 -17.84
N ARG A 190 3.33 -5.62 -18.17
CA ARG A 190 3.67 -5.99 -19.54
C ARG A 190 2.45 -5.91 -20.47
N THR A 191 1.30 -6.40 -20.00
CA THR A 191 0.04 -6.35 -20.74
C THR A 191 -0.35 -4.91 -21.08
N HIS A 192 -0.12 -3.95 -20.19
CA HIS A 192 -0.37 -2.54 -20.49
C HIS A 192 0.55 -2.04 -21.61
N GLN A 193 1.86 -2.27 -21.48
CA GLN A 193 2.82 -1.86 -22.51
C GLN A 193 2.46 -2.46 -23.88
N ASP A 194 2.20 -3.76 -23.93
CA ASP A 194 1.86 -4.48 -25.15
C ASP A 194 0.52 -3.99 -25.74
N THR A 195 -0.48 -3.71 -24.89
CA THR A 195 -1.78 -3.16 -25.32
C THR A 195 -1.62 -1.80 -25.99
N TYR A 196 -0.93 -0.85 -25.34
CA TYR A 196 -0.75 0.49 -25.89
C TYR A 196 0.11 0.48 -27.15
N ALA A 197 1.17 -0.33 -27.19
CA ALA A 197 1.99 -0.50 -28.38
C ALA A 197 1.19 -1.10 -29.54
N ALA A 198 0.34 -2.11 -29.29
CA ALA A 198 -0.53 -2.71 -30.29
C ALA A 198 -1.57 -1.72 -30.85
N LEU A 199 -2.00 -0.75 -30.04
CA LEU A 199 -2.88 0.36 -30.46
C LEU A 199 -2.13 1.52 -31.14
N GLY A 200 -0.81 1.37 -31.35
CA GLY A 200 0.04 2.35 -32.04
C GLY A 200 0.52 3.51 -31.18
N ALA A 201 0.24 3.51 -29.87
CA ALA A 201 0.81 4.50 -28.94
C ALA A 201 2.28 4.18 -28.63
N LEU A 202 2.94 5.13 -27.97
CA LEU A 202 4.32 5.00 -27.48
C LEU A 202 4.27 4.89 -25.94
N PRO A 203 4.16 3.67 -25.37
CA PRO A 203 4.06 3.50 -23.93
C PRO A 203 5.39 3.78 -23.23
N THR A 204 5.32 4.49 -22.10
CA THR A 204 6.45 4.72 -21.18
C THR A 204 6.05 4.33 -19.77
N VAL A 205 6.83 3.46 -19.14
CA VAL A 205 6.63 3.12 -17.71
C VAL A 205 7.11 4.31 -16.87
N VAL A 206 6.21 4.88 -16.07
CA VAL A 206 6.54 5.94 -15.10
C VAL A 206 5.83 5.63 -13.79
N PRO A 207 6.51 5.68 -12.63
CA PRO A 207 5.87 5.52 -11.33
C PRO A 207 4.71 6.51 -11.15
N PHE A 208 3.67 6.10 -10.43
CA PHE A 208 2.47 6.94 -10.28
C PHE A 208 2.77 8.28 -9.59
N SER A 209 3.64 8.26 -8.58
CA SER A 209 4.12 9.46 -7.86
C SER A 209 4.85 10.47 -8.76
N GLU A 210 5.38 10.06 -9.91
CA GLU A 210 6.10 10.91 -10.86
C GLU A 210 5.23 11.38 -12.03
N LEU A 211 4.02 10.84 -12.15
CA LEU A 211 3.14 11.03 -13.31
C LEU A 211 2.80 12.50 -13.56
N TYR A 212 2.48 13.26 -12.51
CA TYR A 212 2.10 14.67 -12.67
C TYR A 212 3.25 15.48 -13.29
N ALA A 213 4.47 15.31 -12.77
CA ALA A 213 5.65 15.98 -13.29
C ALA A 213 5.98 15.53 -14.72
N ALA A 214 5.83 14.24 -15.03
CA ALA A 214 6.04 13.70 -16.37
C ALA A 214 5.06 14.29 -17.42
N LEU A 215 3.80 14.52 -17.03
CA LEU A 215 2.79 15.18 -17.87
C LEU A 215 3.12 16.67 -18.06
N GLN A 216 3.44 17.35 -16.97
CA GLN A 216 3.76 18.79 -16.97
C GLN A 216 4.98 19.10 -17.85
N THR A 217 6.02 18.27 -17.75
CA THR A 217 7.26 18.42 -18.54
C THR A 217 7.15 17.88 -19.97
N GLY A 218 6.13 17.08 -20.27
CA GLY A 218 5.91 16.52 -21.61
C GLY A 218 6.75 15.29 -21.95
N VAL A 219 7.31 14.64 -20.93
CA VAL A 219 7.85 13.27 -21.04
C VAL A 219 6.77 12.34 -21.59
N VAL A 220 5.52 12.50 -21.11
CA VAL A 220 4.33 11.84 -21.63
C VAL A 220 3.24 12.85 -21.99
N ASP A 221 2.38 12.46 -22.93
CA ASP A 221 1.22 13.23 -23.41
C ASP A 221 -0.05 12.92 -22.62
N GLY A 222 -0.13 11.73 -22.03
CA GLY A 222 -1.31 11.23 -21.33
C GLY A 222 -1.01 9.97 -20.54
N ALA A 223 -2.04 9.40 -19.93
CA ALA A 223 -1.98 8.14 -19.19
C ALA A 223 -3.36 7.47 -19.17
N ASP A 224 -3.44 6.33 -18.48
CA ASP A 224 -4.70 5.78 -18.00
C ASP A 224 -4.71 5.58 -16.48
N VAL A 225 -5.80 6.01 -15.85
CA VAL A 225 -6.08 5.76 -14.43
C VAL A 225 -7.57 5.99 -14.18
N GLY A 226 -8.02 5.88 -12.94
CA GLY A 226 -9.41 6.09 -12.56
C GLY A 226 -9.83 7.56 -12.66
N VAL A 227 -11.14 7.80 -12.71
CA VAL A 227 -11.69 9.16 -12.60
C VAL A 227 -11.39 9.81 -11.25
N VAL A 228 -11.28 8.99 -10.20
CA VAL A 228 -10.94 9.45 -8.86
C VAL A 228 -9.55 10.09 -8.87
N ASP A 229 -8.55 9.39 -9.42
CA ASP A 229 -7.17 9.90 -9.55
C ASP A 229 -7.09 11.17 -10.39
N LEU A 230 -7.80 11.18 -11.54
CA LEU A 230 -7.86 12.34 -12.43
C LEU A 230 -8.27 13.61 -11.67
N LEU A 231 -9.19 13.48 -10.71
CA LEU A 231 -9.73 14.58 -9.90
C LEU A 231 -8.87 14.86 -8.66
N SER A 232 -8.55 13.87 -7.85
CA SER A 232 -7.83 14.04 -6.57
C SER A 232 -6.42 14.57 -6.78
N LEU A 233 -5.71 14.06 -7.79
CA LEU A 233 -4.35 14.50 -8.16
C LEU A 233 -4.34 15.65 -9.17
N LYS A 234 -5.52 16.18 -9.52
CA LYS A 234 -5.69 17.34 -10.40
C LYS A 234 -5.01 17.17 -11.76
N PHE A 235 -4.95 15.95 -12.29
CA PHE A 235 -4.37 15.69 -13.62
C PHE A 235 -5.08 16.49 -14.73
N TYR A 236 -6.32 16.92 -14.51
CA TYR A 236 -7.06 17.83 -15.40
C TYR A 236 -6.41 19.23 -15.57
N GLN A 237 -5.45 19.61 -14.72
CA GLN A 237 -4.70 20.87 -14.87
C GLN A 237 -3.58 20.76 -15.92
N VAL A 238 -3.10 19.54 -16.18
CA VAL A 238 -2.00 19.25 -17.11
C VAL A 238 -2.43 18.38 -18.31
N THR A 239 -3.72 18.05 -18.38
CA THR A 239 -4.37 17.29 -19.45
C THR A 239 -5.68 17.95 -19.85
N LYS A 240 -6.24 17.57 -21.01
CA LYS A 240 -7.42 18.27 -21.56
C LYS A 240 -8.53 17.33 -22.03
N TYR A 241 -8.17 16.16 -22.57
CA TYR A 241 -9.10 15.24 -23.19
C TYR A 241 -9.20 13.98 -22.37
N VAL A 242 -10.42 13.54 -22.11
CA VAL A 242 -10.72 12.31 -21.38
C VAL A 242 -11.66 11.46 -22.23
N SER A 243 -11.32 10.20 -22.39
CA SER A 243 -12.09 9.21 -23.12
C SER A 243 -12.46 8.09 -22.17
N PHE A 244 -13.78 7.86 -22.02
CA PHE A 244 -14.33 6.88 -21.08
C PHE A 244 -14.25 5.45 -21.64
N THR A 245 -13.03 4.99 -21.88
CA THR A 245 -12.74 3.71 -22.52
C THR A 245 -13.06 2.51 -21.62
N LYS A 246 -12.99 2.68 -20.29
CA LYS A 246 -13.29 1.63 -19.29
C LYS A 246 -12.65 0.28 -19.62
N HIS A 247 -11.43 0.35 -20.13
CA HIS A 247 -10.80 -0.74 -20.86
C HIS A 247 -10.11 -1.74 -19.94
N VAL A 248 -9.73 -1.36 -18.72
CA VAL A 248 -9.11 -2.25 -17.74
C VAL A 248 -9.70 -1.94 -16.36
N SER A 249 -9.97 -2.98 -15.57
CA SER A 249 -10.39 -2.83 -14.17
C SER A 249 -9.19 -2.46 -13.29
N ILE A 250 -9.39 -1.52 -12.38
CA ILE A 250 -8.37 -1.19 -11.37
C ILE A 250 -8.62 -2.09 -10.17
N LEU A 251 -7.70 -3.03 -9.95
CA LEU A 251 -7.78 -4.05 -8.91
C LEU A 251 -6.61 -3.90 -7.97
N ASP A 252 -6.88 -4.02 -6.67
CA ASP A 252 -5.89 -3.77 -5.63
C ASP A 252 -5.91 -4.87 -4.57
N ALA A 253 -4.79 -5.07 -3.89
CA ALA A 253 -4.64 -5.99 -2.76
C ALA A 253 -4.07 -5.27 -1.54
N MET A 254 -4.68 -5.51 -0.38
CA MET A 254 -4.07 -5.15 0.90
C MET A 254 -3.07 -6.23 1.29
N LEU A 255 -1.79 -5.84 1.34
CA LEU A 255 -0.67 -6.70 1.70
C LEU A 255 -0.20 -6.36 3.11
N ILE A 256 0.03 -7.37 3.93
CA ILE A 256 0.62 -7.24 5.27
C ILE A 256 1.90 -8.08 5.31
N SER A 257 2.98 -7.56 5.91
CA SER A 257 4.22 -8.32 6.10
C SER A 257 3.96 -9.60 6.92
N ASN A 258 4.73 -10.64 6.63
CA ASN A 258 4.79 -11.85 7.47
C ASN A 258 5.42 -11.57 8.84
#